data_AF-A0A5C4XAJ0-F1
#
_entry.id   AF-A0A5C4XAJ0-F1
#
_cell.length_a   1.000
_cell.length_b   1.000
_cell.length_c   1.000
_cell.angle_alpha   90.00
_cell.angle_beta   90.00
_cell.angle_gamma   90.00
#
_symmetry.space_group_name_H-M   'P 1'
#
loop_
_entity.id
_entity.type
_entity.pdbx_description
1 polymer ?
#
loop_
_entity_poly.entity_id
_entity_poly.type
_entity_poly.pdbx_seq_one_letter_code
_entity_poly.pdbx_strand_id
1 'polypeptide(L)'
;MSREDVEAVIGVRGSVKTTRTGRTRLEYGHTSPALVFVDDALIEINLLPEISGGLVLDDLDLMTSKERDVVAALRKRDDAAKERNGFLIFPRLGIALSGFEPPEADQKAVTVFGPNHPWSTP
;
A
#
# COMPACT_ATOMS: atom_id res chain seq x y z
N MET A 1 5.12 -1.68 14.55
CA MET A 1 3.73 -1.62 15.07
C MET A 1 3.23 -3.04 15.15
N SER A 2 2.77 -3.46 16.34
CA SER A 2 2.24 -4.80 16.59
C SER A 2 0.81 -4.94 16.05
N ARG A 3 0.28 -6.16 16.04
CA ARG A 3 -1.14 -6.37 15.72
C ARG A 3 -2.07 -5.69 16.72
N GLU A 4 -1.73 -5.75 18.00
CA GLU A 4 -2.52 -5.15 19.09
C GLU A 4 -2.60 -3.63 18.94
N ASP A 5 -1.47 -2.99 18.61
CA ASP A 5 -1.42 -1.54 18.33
C ASP A 5 -2.37 -1.15 17.20
N VAL A 6 -2.40 -1.95 16.13
CA VAL A 6 -3.27 -1.72 14.97
C VAL A 6 -4.74 -1.89 15.36
N GLU A 7 -5.11 -2.98 16.02
CA GLU A 7 -6.49 -3.24 16.43
C GLU A 7 -7.00 -2.13 17.39
N ALA A 8 -6.13 -1.52 18.18
CA ALA A 8 -6.47 -0.35 19.01
C ALA A 8 -6.78 0.92 18.19
N VAL A 9 -6.23 1.06 16.99
CA VAL A 9 -6.45 2.23 16.10
C VAL A 9 -7.64 2.02 15.17
N ILE A 10 -7.72 0.87 14.50
CA ILE A 10 -8.71 0.64 13.43
C ILE A 10 -9.87 -0.27 13.85
N GLY A 11 -9.86 -0.80 15.07
CA GLY A 11 -10.89 -1.69 15.58
C GLY A 11 -10.69 -3.17 15.22
N VAL A 12 -11.72 -3.96 15.49
CA VAL A 12 -11.67 -5.43 15.39
C VAL A 12 -11.85 -5.90 13.94
N ARG A 13 -11.01 -6.87 13.54
CA ARG A 13 -10.90 -7.42 12.18
C ARG A 13 -12.17 -8.06 11.62
N GLY A 14 -12.33 -7.95 10.29
CA GLY A 14 -13.37 -8.66 9.54
C GLY A 14 -12.97 -10.10 9.18
N SER A 15 -11.75 -10.34 8.69
CA SER A 15 -11.25 -11.69 8.40
C SER A 15 -9.70 -11.81 8.50
N VAL A 16 -9.22 -13.04 8.72
CA VAL A 16 -7.80 -13.41 8.79
C VAL A 16 -7.49 -14.42 7.68
N LYS A 17 -6.47 -14.16 6.87
CA LYS A 17 -6.00 -15.07 5.81
C LYS A 17 -4.50 -15.31 5.92
N THR A 18 -4.06 -16.49 5.51
CA THR A 18 -2.63 -16.78 5.31
C THR A 18 -2.30 -16.57 3.84
N THR A 19 -1.32 -15.72 3.55
CA THR A 19 -0.83 -15.50 2.18
C THR A 19 -0.08 -16.74 1.68
N ARG A 20 0.10 -16.85 0.36
CA ARG A 20 0.93 -17.90 -0.28
C ARG A 20 2.35 -17.99 0.29
N THR A 21 2.86 -16.89 0.85
CA THR A 21 4.20 -16.80 1.46
C THR A 21 4.23 -17.15 2.94
N GLY A 22 3.13 -17.65 3.51
CA GLY A 22 3.04 -17.97 4.95
C GLY A 22 2.77 -16.76 5.85
N ARG A 23 2.69 -15.54 5.30
CA ARG A 23 2.42 -14.30 6.05
C ARG A 23 0.95 -14.20 6.45
N THR A 24 0.67 -13.54 7.59
CA THR A 24 -0.72 -13.27 7.99
C THR A 24 -1.22 -11.98 7.33
N ARG A 25 -2.36 -12.05 6.66
CA ARG A 25 -3.10 -10.91 6.10
C ARG A 25 -4.40 -10.72 6.87
N LEU A 26 -4.65 -9.50 7.32
CA LEU A 26 -5.89 -9.09 7.97
C LEU A 26 -6.69 -8.21 7.01
N GLU A 27 -7.97 -8.52 6.82
CA GLU A 27 -8.89 -7.72 6.01
C GLU A 27 -10.02 -7.19 6.91
N TYR A 28 -10.28 -5.88 6.82
CA TYR A 28 -11.24 -5.19 7.69
C TYR A 28 -12.53 -4.78 6.94
N GLY A 29 -12.60 -5.03 5.62
CA GLY A 29 -13.73 -4.67 4.73
C GLY A 29 -13.25 -4.02 3.44
N HIS A 30 -14.12 -3.84 2.45
CA HIS A 30 -13.77 -3.21 1.15
C HIS A 30 -13.45 -1.72 1.26
N THR A 31 -13.91 -1.04 2.31
CA THR A 31 -13.65 0.37 2.61
C THR A 31 -12.53 0.56 3.64
N SER A 32 -11.82 -0.51 3.98
CA SER A 32 -10.82 -0.57 5.05
C SER A 32 -9.49 -1.13 4.52
N PRO A 33 -8.36 -0.78 5.15
CA PRO A 33 -7.06 -1.23 4.65
C PRO A 33 -6.91 -2.75 4.82
N ALA A 34 -6.19 -3.38 3.89
CA ALA A 34 -5.72 -4.74 4.08
C ALA A 34 -4.28 -4.72 4.60
N LEU A 35 -4.06 -5.34 5.76
CA LEU A 35 -2.80 -5.24 6.50
C LEU A 35 -2.06 -6.58 6.47
N VAL A 36 -0.74 -6.53 6.31
CA VAL A 36 0.11 -7.74 6.28
C VAL A 36 1.17 -7.67 7.37
N PHE A 37 1.28 -8.76 8.11
CA PHE A 37 2.19 -8.90 9.25
C PHE A 37 3.17 -10.07 9.04
N VAL A 38 4.40 -9.88 9.52
CA VAL A 38 5.45 -10.90 9.65
C VAL A 38 6.02 -10.82 11.05
N ASP A 39 6.09 -11.94 11.76
CA ASP A 39 6.59 -12.01 13.15
C ASP A 39 5.98 -10.94 14.06
N ASP A 40 4.66 -10.75 13.94
CA ASP A 40 3.84 -9.74 14.62
C ASP A 40 4.15 -8.27 14.28
N ALA A 41 5.06 -8.00 13.35
CA ALA A 41 5.32 -6.65 12.85
C ALA A 41 4.49 -6.36 11.59
N LEU A 42 3.78 -5.22 11.58
CA LEU A 42 3.16 -4.69 10.36
C LEU A 42 4.25 -4.33 9.35
N ILE A 43 4.18 -4.91 8.15
CA ILE A 43 5.15 -4.66 7.07
C ILE A 43 4.54 -4.00 5.83
N GLU A 44 3.22 -4.08 5.67
CA GLU A 44 2.54 -3.66 4.45
C GLU A 44 1.07 -3.32 4.72
N ILE A 45 0.60 -2.25 4.10
CA ILE A 45 -0.76 -1.72 4.12
C ILE A 45 -1.20 -1.58 2.66
N ASN A 46 -2.24 -2.31 2.27
CA ASN A 46 -2.85 -2.18 0.95
C ASN A 46 -4.14 -1.39 1.04
N LEU A 47 -4.26 -0.42 0.15
CA LEU A 47 -5.35 0.55 0.12
C LEU A 47 -5.97 0.52 -1.27
N LEU A 48 -7.29 0.40 -1.31
CA LEU A 48 -8.10 0.53 -2.52
C LEU A 48 -8.76 1.93 -2.57
N PRO A 49 -9.24 2.38 -3.73
CA PRO A 49 -9.80 3.72 -3.90
C PRO A 49 -11.01 3.99 -3.02
N GLU A 50 -11.73 2.95 -2.59
CA GLU A 50 -12.92 3.03 -1.74
C GLU A 50 -12.60 3.23 -0.25
N ILE A 51 -11.33 3.38 0.13
CA ILE A 51 -10.91 3.63 1.51
C ILE A 51 -11.53 4.92 2.06
N SER A 52 -12.13 4.84 3.25
CA SER A 52 -12.63 6.04 3.93
C SER A 52 -11.48 6.90 4.45
N GLY A 53 -11.48 8.19 4.12
CA GLY A 53 -10.46 9.16 4.56
C GLY A 53 -9.33 9.44 3.55
N GLY A 54 -9.27 8.70 2.44
CA GLY A 54 -8.27 8.89 1.38
C GLY A 54 -6.84 8.56 1.82
N LEU A 55 -5.87 8.87 0.94
CA LEU A 55 -4.44 8.74 1.23
C LEU A 55 -3.72 9.97 0.68
N VAL A 56 -3.32 10.89 1.57
CA VAL A 56 -2.70 12.16 1.18
C VAL A 56 -1.20 12.14 1.47
N LEU A 57 -0.39 12.52 0.49
CA LEU A 57 1.04 12.76 0.62
C LEU A 57 1.36 14.18 0.12
N ASP A 58 1.82 15.07 1.00
CA ASP A 58 2.12 16.48 0.68
C ASP A 58 0.99 17.17 -0.11
N ASP A 59 -0.22 17.16 0.45
CA ASP A 59 -1.45 17.71 -0.16
C ASP A 59 -1.92 17.03 -1.46
N LEU A 60 -1.24 15.97 -1.92
CA LEU A 60 -1.66 15.15 -3.05
C LEU A 60 -2.43 13.92 -2.57
N ASP A 61 -3.72 13.87 -2.86
CA ASP A 61 -4.52 12.65 -2.62
C ASP A 61 -4.18 11.60 -3.69
N LEU A 62 -3.50 10.54 -3.28
CA LEU A 62 -3.02 9.46 -4.13
C LEU A 62 -4.17 8.60 -4.69
N MET A 63 -5.37 8.64 -4.08
CA MET A 63 -6.52 7.84 -4.50
C MET A 63 -7.37 8.55 -5.54
N THR A 64 -7.56 9.86 -5.39
CA THR A 64 -8.51 10.63 -6.22
C THR A 64 -7.85 11.49 -7.29
N SER A 65 -6.56 11.78 -7.15
CA SER A 65 -5.81 12.54 -8.17
C SER A 65 -5.63 11.74 -9.46
N LYS A 66 -5.33 12.46 -10.55
CA LYS A 66 -5.01 11.84 -11.83
C LYS A 66 -3.74 11.00 -11.69
N GLU A 67 -3.74 9.83 -12.30
CA GLU A 67 -2.69 8.82 -12.15
C GLU A 67 -1.34 9.36 -12.61
N ARG A 68 -1.33 10.08 -13.75
CA ARG A 68 -0.13 10.72 -14.29
C ARG A 68 0.48 11.73 -13.32
N ASP A 69 -0.35 12.48 -12.61
CA ASP A 69 0.09 13.51 -11.67
C ASP A 69 0.69 12.83 -10.42
N VAL A 70 0.06 11.76 -9.94
CA VAL A 70 0.59 10.93 -8.85
C VAL A 70 1.94 10.32 -9.21
N VAL A 71 2.02 9.62 -10.34
CA VAL A 71 3.27 8.98 -10.80
C VAL A 71 4.39 10.01 -10.96
N ALA A 72 4.11 11.14 -11.60
CA ALA A 72 5.10 12.21 -11.78
C ALA A 72 5.57 12.81 -10.45
N ALA A 73 4.66 13.00 -9.49
CA ALA A 73 4.97 13.55 -8.17
C ALA A 73 5.83 12.59 -7.33
N LEU A 74 5.58 11.28 -7.40
CA LEU A 74 6.37 10.28 -6.68
C LEU A 74 7.76 10.08 -7.32
N ARG A 75 7.85 10.01 -8.65
CA ARG A 75 9.15 9.88 -9.36
C ARG A 75 10.09 11.07 -9.10
N LYS A 76 9.55 12.27 -8.86
CA LYS A 76 10.35 13.44 -8.47
C LYS A 76 10.97 13.31 -7.07
N ARG A 77 10.33 12.55 -6.18
CA ARG A 77 10.76 12.37 -4.79
C ARG A 77 11.62 11.12 -4.58
N ASP A 78 11.47 10.14 -5.46
CA ASP A 78 12.21 8.89 -5.38
C ASP A 78 12.85 8.55 -6.74
N ASP A 79 14.14 8.86 -6.83
CA ASP A 79 14.98 8.57 -7.99
C ASP A 79 15.30 7.06 -8.13
N ALA A 80 14.94 6.24 -7.14
CA ALA A 80 15.11 4.79 -7.14
C ALA A 80 13.82 4.05 -7.52
N ALA A 81 12.84 4.78 -8.09
CA ALA A 81 11.61 4.21 -8.60
C ALA A 81 11.90 3.11 -9.64
N LYS A 82 11.20 1.98 -9.52
CA LYS A 82 11.37 0.82 -10.42
C LYS A 82 10.06 0.11 -10.68
N GLU A 83 9.97 -0.56 -11.82
CA GLU A 83 8.81 -1.36 -12.17
C GLU A 83 9.09 -2.85 -11.94
N ARG A 84 8.11 -3.57 -11.37
CA ARG A 84 8.20 -5.02 -11.17
C ARG A 84 6.82 -5.65 -11.15
N ASN A 85 6.55 -6.59 -12.06
CA ASN A 85 5.30 -7.37 -12.09
C ASN A 85 4.03 -6.50 -12.11
N GLY A 86 4.01 -5.40 -12.87
CA GLY A 86 2.87 -4.47 -12.93
C GLY A 86 2.79 -3.47 -11.76
N PHE A 87 3.76 -3.47 -10.86
CA PHE A 87 3.87 -2.49 -9.80
C PHE A 87 4.95 -1.45 -10.11
N LEU A 88 4.62 -0.18 -9.93
CA LEU A 88 5.59 0.91 -9.85
C LEU A 88 5.96 1.12 -8.38
N ILE A 89 7.20 0.79 -8.03
CA ILE A 89 7.71 0.72 -6.66
C ILE A 89 8.63 1.91 -6.41
N PHE A 90 8.37 2.64 -5.33
CA PHE A 90 9.14 3.76 -4.81
C PHE A 90 9.76 3.36 -3.45
N PRO A 91 10.95 2.71 -3.46
CA PRO A 91 11.53 2.09 -2.28
C PRO A 91 11.91 3.08 -1.19
N ARG A 92 12.31 4.31 -1.52
CA ARG A 92 12.68 5.33 -0.53
C ARG A 92 11.45 5.93 0.14
N LEU A 93 10.32 5.96 -0.57
CA LEU A 93 9.04 6.41 -0.02
C LEU A 93 8.28 5.30 0.70
N GLY A 94 8.64 4.03 0.47
CA GLY A 94 7.87 2.90 0.98
C GLY A 94 6.49 2.80 0.33
N ILE A 95 6.37 3.17 -0.96
CA ILE A 95 5.09 3.19 -1.69
C ILE A 95 5.21 2.33 -2.94
N ALA A 96 4.20 1.53 -3.26
CA ALA A 96 4.03 0.92 -4.56
C ALA A 96 2.64 1.22 -5.11
N LEU A 97 2.57 1.39 -6.43
CA LEU A 97 1.35 1.67 -7.18
C LEU A 97 1.05 0.51 -8.13
N SER A 98 -0.21 0.09 -8.21
CA SER A 98 -0.73 -0.76 -9.28
C SER A 98 -1.97 -0.11 -9.91
N GLY A 99 -2.15 -0.28 -11.22
CA GLY A 99 -3.28 0.33 -11.94
C GLY A 99 -3.17 1.85 -12.13
N PHE A 100 -1.98 2.42 -12.01
CA PHE A 100 -1.71 3.85 -12.30
C PHE A 100 -1.16 4.08 -13.72
N GLU A 101 -0.81 3.02 -14.43
CA GLU A 101 -0.38 3.06 -15.82
C GLU A 101 -1.23 2.06 -16.65
N PRO A 102 -1.49 2.33 -17.94
CA PRO A 102 -2.20 1.40 -18.81
C PRO A 102 -1.51 0.03 -18.88
N PRO A 103 -2.24 -1.09 -19.04
CA PRO A 103 -3.67 -1.19 -19.40
C PRO A 103 -4.65 -1.33 -18.21
N GLU A 104 -4.14 -1.45 -16.98
CA GLU A 104 -4.91 -1.88 -15.79
C GLU A 104 -5.47 -0.70 -14.97
N ALA A 105 -5.83 0.40 -15.64
CA ALA A 105 -6.24 1.66 -15.00
C ALA A 105 -7.54 1.54 -14.15
N ASP A 106 -8.25 0.42 -14.25
CA ASP A 106 -9.47 0.10 -13.52
C ASP A 106 -9.23 -0.53 -12.14
N GLN A 107 -7.98 -0.89 -11.80
CA GLN A 107 -7.62 -1.56 -10.54
C GLN A 107 -6.56 -0.79 -9.75
N LYS A 108 -6.80 0.49 -9.51
CA LYS A 108 -5.91 1.31 -8.68
C LYS A 108 -5.76 0.69 -7.30
N ALA A 109 -4.52 0.52 -6.87
CA ALA A 109 -4.22 0.26 -5.48
C ALA A 109 -2.92 0.95 -5.10
N VAL A 110 -2.85 1.36 -3.84
CA VAL A 110 -1.63 1.89 -3.24
C VAL A 110 -1.22 0.95 -2.12
N THR A 111 0.02 0.50 -2.17
CA THR A 111 0.65 -0.29 -1.11
C THR A 111 1.66 0.58 -0.39
N VAL A 112 1.50 0.76 0.91
CA VAL A 112 2.51 1.36 1.79
C VAL A 112 3.26 0.25 2.49
N PHE A 113 4.59 0.26 2.45
CA PHE A 113 5.41 -0.80 3.00
C PHE A 113 6.59 -0.28 3.82
N GLY A 114 6.97 -1.05 4.84
CA GLY A 114 8.07 -0.72 5.74
C GLY A 114 9.44 -1.21 5.23
N PRO A 115 10.53 -0.86 5.94
CA PRO A 115 11.90 -1.20 5.57
C PRO A 115 12.18 -2.72 5.55
N ASN A 116 11.33 -3.53 6.19
CA ASN A 116 11.46 -5.00 6.21
C ASN A 116 10.72 -5.68 5.04
N HIS A 117 10.10 -4.91 4.14
CA HIS A 117 9.41 -5.44 2.98
C HIS A 117 10.42 -5.81 1.86
N PRO A 118 10.22 -6.88 1.06
CA PRO A 118 11.13 -7.24 -0.04
C PRO A 118 11.32 -6.17 -1.13
N TRP A 119 10.54 -5.10 -1.10
CA TRP A 119 10.63 -3.96 -2.02
C TRP A 119 11.40 -2.77 -1.44
N SER A 120 11.83 -2.83 -0.17
CA SER A 120 12.60 -1.75 0.47
C SER A 120 14.05 -1.69 -0.01
N THR A 121 14.60 -2.78 -0.55
CA THR A 121 15.93 -2.79 -1.15
C THR A 121 15.89 -2.12 -2.53
N PRO A 122 16.71 -1.08 -2.77
CA PRO A 122 16.85 -0.42 -4.07
C PRO A 122 17.13 -1.40 -5.22
#